data_AF-A0A497TAM9-F1
#
_entry.id   AF-A0A497TAM9-F1
#
_cell.length_a   1.000
_cell.length_b   1.000
_cell.length_c   1.000
_cell.angle_alpha   90.00
_cell.angle_beta   90.00
_cell.angle_gamma   90.00
#
_symmetry.space_group_name_H-M   'P 1'
#
loop_
_entity.id
_entity.type
_entity.pdbx_description
1 polymer ?
#
loop_
_entity_poly.entity_id
_entity_poly.type
_entity_poly.pdbx_seq_one_letter_code
_entity_poly.pdbx_strand_id
1 'polypeptide(L)' 'MLVKCENCGKLYRTAPRYYNKAKHHFCSNKCRVEWMKKHPDIYKPTPGKKQDKKMYIKLLTLAKMLNGNQFRINLKKD' A
#
# COMPACT_ATOMS: atom_id res chain seq x y z
N MET A 1 -2.70 -4.56 -24.82
CA MET A 1 -4.08 -4.07 -24.61
C MET A 1 -4.06 -2.64 -24.08
N LEU A 2 -5.13 -1.88 -24.29
CA LEU A 2 -5.30 -0.52 -23.77
C LEU A 2 -6.13 -0.56 -22.49
N VAL A 3 -5.65 0.07 -21.42
CA VAL A 3 -6.26 0.00 -20.08
C VAL A 3 -6.37 1.40 -19.50
N LYS A 4 -7.46 1.67 -18.77
CA LYS A 4 -7.67 2.92 -18.04
C LYS A 4 -6.95 2.86 -16.69
N CYS A 5 -6.12 3.86 -16.40
CA CYS A 5 -5.49 4.00 -15.08
C CYS A 5 -6.54 4.32 -14.02
N GLU A 6 -6.56 3.57 -12.92
CA GLU A 6 -7.52 3.77 -11.81
C GLU A 6 -7.26 5.05 -11.00
N ASN A 7 -6.04 5.61 -11.03
CA ASN A 7 -5.74 6.86 -10.33
C ASN A 7 -6.07 8.11 -11.16
N CYS A 8 -5.64 8.15 -12.42
CA CYS A 8 -5.69 9.37 -13.24
C CYS A 8 -6.61 9.27 -14.46
N GLY A 9 -7.20 8.10 -14.74
CA GLY A 9 -8.10 7.90 -15.87
C GLY A 9 -7.43 7.84 -17.26
N LYS A 10 -6.12 8.07 -17.37
CA LYS A 10 -5.39 8.00 -18.64
C LYS A 10 -5.38 6.57 -19.20
N LEU A 11 -5.57 6.45 -20.52
CA LEU A 11 -5.36 5.20 -21.24
C LEU A 11 -3.88 4.92 -21.46
N TYR A 12 -3.43 3.71 -21.15
CA TYR A 12 -2.05 3.28 -21.36
C TYR A 12 -1.97 1.84 -21.89
N ARG A 13 -0.88 1.52 -22.60
CA ARG A 13 -0.65 0.18 -23.13
C ARG A 13 0.03 -0.69 -22.08
N THR A 14 -0.47 -1.91 -21.92
CA THR A 14 0.16 -2.94 -21.09
C THR A 14 0.06 -4.31 -21.76
N ALA A 15 0.94 -5.23 -21.37
CA ALA A 15 0.88 -6.62 -21.82
C ALA A 15 -0.26 -7.36 -21.08
N PRO A 16 -1.03 -8.25 -21.75
CA PRO A 16 -2.13 -8.99 -21.13
C PRO A 16 -1.71 -9.76 -19.86
N ARG A 17 -0.49 -10.31 -19.84
CA ARG A 17 0.08 -10.99 -18.66
C ARG A 17 0.12 -10.13 -17.40
N TYR A 18 0.32 -8.82 -17.52
CA TYR A 18 0.35 -7.90 -16.38
C TYR A 18 -1.06 -7.48 -15.98
N TYR A 19 -1.94 -7.29 -16.96
CA TYR A 19 -3.35 -7.01 -16.71
C TYR A 19 -4.01 -8.16 -15.95
N ASN A 20 -3.89 -9.40 -16.44
CA ASN A 20 -4.56 -10.55 -15.83
C ASN A 20 -4.06 -10.88 -14.41
N LYS A 21 -2.83 -10.47 -14.04
CA LYS A 21 -2.26 -10.72 -12.71
C LYS A 21 -2.59 -9.64 -11.69
N ALA A 22 -2.88 -8.42 -12.13
CA ALA A 22 -3.03 -7.27 -11.23
C ALA A 22 -4.52 -7.03 -10.95
N LYS A 23 -4.88 -6.89 -9.67
CA LYS A 23 -6.23 -6.47 -9.27
C LYS A 23 -6.50 -4.99 -9.60
N HIS A 24 -5.44 -4.18 -9.59
CA HIS A 24 -5.50 -2.74 -9.85
C HIS A 24 -4.51 -2.32 -10.95
N HIS A 25 -4.91 -1.39 -11.81
CA HIS A 25 -4.18 -0.98 -13.01
C HIS A 25 -3.75 0.49 -12.97
N PHE A 26 -2.44 0.72 -13.10
CA PHE A 26 -1.84 2.04 -13.05
C PHE A 26 -0.90 2.27 -14.21
N CYS A 27 -0.98 3.46 -14.82
CA CYS A 27 -0.09 3.86 -15.91
C CYS A 27 1.35 4.15 -15.45
N SER A 28 1.58 4.30 -14.13
CA SER A 28 2.90 4.55 -13.56
C SER A 28 2.97 4.16 -12.08
N ASN A 29 4.19 4.00 -11.56
CA ASN A 29 4.42 3.79 -10.13
C ASN A 29 3.91 4.97 -9.29
N LYS A 30 4.00 6.20 -9.80
CA LYS A 30 3.46 7.40 -9.14
C LYS A 30 1.94 7.28 -8.92
N CYS A 31 1.20 6.89 -9.96
CA CYS A 31 -0.24 6.68 -9.87
C CYS A 31 -0.61 5.58 -8.87
N ARG A 32 0.16 4.49 -8.83
CA ARG A 32 -0.02 3.44 -7.83
C ARG A 32 0.12 3.96 -6.40
N VAL A 33 1.18 4.72 -6.13
CA VAL A 33 1.46 5.26 -4.77
C VAL A 33 0.41 6.29 -4.37
N GLU A 34 0.01 7.19 -5.27
CA GLU A 34 -1.05 8.18 -5.00
C GLU A 34 -2.39 7.51 -4.72
N TRP A 35 -2.73 6.48 -5.49
CA TRP A 35 -3.95 5.70 -5.26
C TRP A 35 -3.89 4.97 -3.91
N MET A 36 -2.77 4.35 -3.55
CA MET A 36 -2.59 3.71 -2.23
C MET A 36 -2.76 4.70 -1.07
N LYS A 37 -2.37 5.96 -1.23
CA LYS A 37 -2.60 7.00 -0.20
C LYS A 37 -4.09 7.34 -0.03
N LYS A 38 -4.87 7.26 -1.11
CA LYS A 38 -6.33 7.49 -1.10
C LYS A 38 -7.12 6.28 -0.56
N HIS A 39 -6.53 5.08 -0.65
CA HIS A 39 -7.15 3.81 -0.26
C HIS A 39 -6.31 3.03 0.78
N PRO A 40 -6.16 3.57 2.01
CA PRO A 40 -5.32 2.95 3.03
C PRO A 40 -5.84 1.60 3.54
N ASP A 41 -7.15 1.35 3.42
CA ASP A 41 -7.86 0.13 3.82
C ASP A 41 -7.53 -1.09 2.94
N ILE A 42 -7.21 -0.85 1.66
CA ILE A 42 -6.85 -1.90 0.70
C ILE A 42 -5.40 -2.37 0.93
N TYR A 43 -4.57 -1.52 1.52
CA TYR A 43 -3.17 -1.85 1.81
C TYR A 43 -3.05 -2.70 3.07
N LYS A 44 -3.07 -4.03 2.90
CA LYS A 44 -2.68 -4.96 3.96
C LYS A 44 -1.15 -5.04 4.02
N PRO A 45 -0.50 -4.61 5.12
CA PRO A 45 0.94 -4.80 5.27
C PRO A 45 1.24 -6.30 5.22
N THR A 46 2.21 -6.70 4.40
CA THR A 46 2.62 -8.10 4.35
C THR A 46 3.26 -8.48 5.70
N PRO A 47 2.72 -9.47 6.42
CA PRO A 47 3.33 -9.94 7.67
C PRO A 47 4.79 -10.35 7.41
N GLY A 48 5.72 -9.88 8.24
CA GLY A 48 7.14 -10.23 8.12
C GLY A 48 7.97 -9.41 7.11
N LYS A 49 7.39 -8.47 6.35
CA LYS A 49 8.20 -7.48 5.61
C LYS A 49 8.49 -6.27 6.49
N LYS A 50 9.75 -5.86 6.59
CA LYS A 50 10.18 -4.62 7.28
C LYS A 50 9.35 -3.46 6.72
N GLN A 51 8.35 -3.02 7.49
CA GLN A 51 7.58 -1.83 7.17
C GLN A 51 8.54 -0.64 7.13
N ASP A 52 8.28 0.35 6.27
CA ASP A 52 9.03 1.60 6.30
C ASP A 52 9.09 2.10 7.74
N LYS A 53 10.32 2.19 8.29
CA LYS A 53 10.57 2.54 9.69
C LYS A 53 9.86 3.83 10.08
N LYS A 54 9.71 4.78 9.14
CA LYS A 54 9.01 6.04 9.34
C LYS A 54 7.50 5.86 9.46
N MET A 55 6.91 4.97 8.66
CA MET A 55 5.48 4.60 8.73
C MET A 55 5.18 3.86 10.03
N TYR A 56 6.03 2.91 10.42
CA TYR A 56 5.89 2.18 11.68
C TYR A 56 5.98 3.11 12.90
N ILE A 57 6.97 4.00 12.94
CA ILE A 57 7.10 5.00 14.01
C ILE A 57 5.88 5.92 14.04
N LYS A 58 5.36 6.35 12.88
CA LYS A 58 4.14 7.18 12.81
C LYS A 58 2.92 6.45 13.33
N LEU A 59 2.71 5.18 12.95
CA LEU A 59 1.62 4.35 13.46
C LEU A 59 1.74 4.11 14.97
N LEU A 60 2.93 3.81 15.48
CA LEU A 60 3.18 3.69 16.92
C LEU A 60 2.90 5.00 17.68
N THR A 61 3.28 6.13 17.10
CA THR A 61 3.07 7.46 17.70
C THR A 61 1.57 7.77 17.76
N LEU A 62 0.84 7.50 16.67
CA LEU A 62 -0.62 7.64 16.63
C LEU A 62 -1.30 6.69 17.61
N ALA A 63 -0.89 5.43 17.69
CA ALA A 63 -1.44 4.45 18.63
C ALA A 63 -1.19 4.84 20.10
N LYS A 64 -0.05 5.47 20.41
CA LYS A 64 0.23 6.02 21.74
C LYS A 64 -0.67 7.23 22.06
N MET A 65 -0.95 8.08 21.08
CA MET A 65 -1.79 9.28 21.24
C MET A 65 -3.28 8.94 21.37
N LEU A 66 -3.74 7.80 20.84
CA LEU A 66 -5.14 7.36 20.90
C LEU A 66 -5.51 6.57 22.17
N ASN A 67 -4.59 6.46 23.13
CA ASN A 67 -4.74 5.88 24.48
C ASN A 67 -5.00 4.36 24.59
N GLY A 68 -4.03 3.67 25.17
CA GLY A 68 -4.28 2.58 26.13
C GLY A 68 -4.67 1.21 25.56
N ASN A 69 -3.67 0.34 25.45
CA ASN A 69 -3.82 -1.12 25.40
C ASN A 69 -4.38 -1.73 24.09
N GLN A 70 -3.49 -2.43 23.38
CA GLN A 70 -3.70 -3.73 22.72
C GLN A 70 -2.97 -3.84 21.37
N PHE A 71 -1.68 -3.57 21.33
CA PHE A 71 -0.82 -4.14 20.29
C PHE A 71 0.51 -4.56 20.92
N ARG A 72 0.55 -5.79 21.46
CA ARG A 72 1.83 -6.49 21.69
C ARG A 72 2.34 -6.96 20.34
N ILE A 73 3.21 -6.17 19.72
CA ILE A 73 3.90 -6.56 18.51
C ILE A 73 5.10 -7.41 18.95
N ASN A 74 4.99 -8.74 18.84
CA ASN A 74 6.11 -9.64 19.05
C ASN A 74 7.11 -9.45 17.89
N LEU A 75 8.11 -8.62 18.11
CA LEU A 75 9.27 -8.48 17.24
C LEU A 75 10.32 -9.48 17.71
N LYS A 76 10.51 -10.58 16.97
CA LYS A 76 11.77 -11.33 17.07
C LYS A 76 12.89 -10.38 16.61
N LYS A 77 13.82 -10.10 17.51
CA LYS A 77 15.09 -9.44 17.21
C LYS A 77 16.02 -10.51 16.64
N ASP A 78 16.40 -10.34 15.38
CA ASP A 78 17.67 -10.87 14.87
C ASP A 78 18.69 -9.72 14.88
#